data_AF-A0A453ISJ6-F1
#
_entry.id   AF-A0A453ISJ6-F1
#
_cell.length_a   1.000
_cell.length_b   1.000
_cell.length_c   1.000
_cell.angle_alpha   90.00
_cell.angle_beta   90.00
_cell.angle_gamma   90.00
#
_symmetry.space_group_name_H-M   'P 1'
#
loop_
_entity.id
_entity.type
_entity.pdbx_description
1 polymer ?
#
loop_
_entity_poly.entity_id
_entity_poly.type
_entity_poly.pdbx_seq_one_letter_code
_entity_poly.pdbx_strand_id
1 'polypeptide(L)'
;EDTPTAYEMLERYDFPRGILPEGVEGYELGPDGGFEVYFPRECEFLLAKQWLVRYDARIAGAVTAGRLAALEGVHVKVLFLWLPVAEVDRAGDRLSFYVGPVSTSFPLSSFASSPHCRGYHAVAAAVS
;
A
#
# COMPACT_ATOMS: atom_id res chain seq x y z
N GLU A 1 -20.95 16.71 3.16
CA GLU A 1 -19.87 16.00 3.87
C GLU A 1 -18.99 15.40 2.81
N ASP A 2 -17.69 15.68 2.82
CA ASP A 2 -16.77 15.13 1.83
C ASP A 2 -16.47 13.67 2.18
N THR A 3 -16.67 12.77 1.21
CA THR A 3 -16.26 11.37 1.33
C THR A 3 -14.75 11.33 1.57
N PRO A 4 -14.27 10.67 2.63
CA PRO A 4 -12.83 10.59 2.90
C PRO A 4 -12.13 9.89 1.75
N THR A 5 -10.92 10.30 1.42
CA THR A 5 -10.05 9.60 0.48
C THR A 5 -9.62 8.23 1.04
N ALA A 6 -9.12 7.33 0.18
CA ALA A 6 -8.61 6.02 0.64
C ALA A 6 -7.47 6.15 1.67
N TYR A 7 -6.67 7.20 1.55
CA TYR A 7 -5.60 7.51 2.50
C TYR A 7 -6.17 7.84 3.88
N GLU A 8 -7.15 8.76 3.93
CA GLU A 8 -7.82 9.14 5.18
C GLU A 8 -8.66 7.99 5.74
N MET A 9 -9.18 7.10 4.88
CA MET A 9 -9.86 5.88 5.29
C MET A 9 -8.91 4.97 6.08
N LEU A 10 -7.72 4.66 5.55
CA LEU A 10 -6.74 3.81 6.25
C LEU A 10 -6.15 4.46 7.51
N GLU A 11 -6.05 5.79 7.54
CA GLU A 11 -5.65 6.53 8.75
C GLU A 11 -6.59 6.32 9.93
N ARG A 12 -7.90 6.11 9.67
CA ARG A 12 -8.88 5.75 10.73
C ARG A 12 -8.61 4.38 11.36
N TYR A 13 -7.80 3.55 10.72
CA TYR A 13 -7.40 2.22 11.18
C TYR A 13 -5.94 2.17 11.61
N ASP A 14 -5.38 3.32 12.00
CA ASP A 14 -4.00 3.47 12.47
C ASP A 14 -2.92 3.15 11.41
N PHE A 15 -3.21 3.35 10.13
CA PHE A 15 -2.16 3.26 9.09
C PHE A 15 -1.72 4.64 8.61
N PRO A 16 -0.41 4.86 8.41
CA PRO A 16 0.06 6.12 7.85
C PRO A 16 -0.35 6.22 6.37
N ARG A 17 -0.67 7.43 5.91
CA ARG A 17 -0.99 7.72 4.50
C ARG A 17 -0.06 7.04 3.49
N GLY A 18 1.25 7.04 3.75
CA GLY A 18 2.24 6.49 2.84
C GLY A 18 2.27 4.97 2.72
N ILE A 19 1.34 4.26 3.38
CA ILE A 19 1.09 2.85 3.09
C ILE A 19 0.61 2.67 1.65
N LEU A 20 -0.16 3.62 1.13
CA LEU A 20 -0.60 3.64 -0.27
C LEU A 20 0.31 4.54 -1.11
N PRO A 21 0.69 4.10 -2.33
CA PRO A 21 1.30 4.99 -3.31
C PRO A 21 0.32 6.09 -3.75
N GLU A 22 0.86 7.14 -4.35
CA GLU A 22 0.04 8.19 -4.94
C GLU A 22 -0.74 7.69 -6.17
N GLY A 23 -1.88 8.32 -6.47
CA GLY A 23 -2.67 8.03 -7.66
C GLY A 23 -3.87 7.11 -7.46
N VAL A 24 -4.32 6.90 -6.21
CA VAL A 24 -5.61 6.25 -5.93
C VAL A 24 -6.76 7.00 -6.63
N GLU A 25 -7.57 6.29 -7.39
CA GLU A 25 -8.76 6.81 -8.09
C GLU A 25 -10.05 6.59 -7.30
N GLY A 26 -10.09 5.58 -6.44
CA GLY A 26 -11.25 5.25 -5.63
C GLY A 26 -10.97 4.12 -4.65
N TYR A 27 -11.94 3.87 -3.77
CA TYR A 27 -11.93 2.74 -2.85
C TYR A 27 -13.35 2.32 -2.50
N GLU A 28 -13.47 1.10 -2.01
CA GLU A 28 -14.67 0.55 -1.37
C GLU A 28 -14.32 0.09 0.04
N LEU A 29 -15.27 0.22 0.97
CA LEU A 29 -15.15 -0.28 2.34
C LEU A 29 -16.49 -0.88 2.77
N GLY A 30 -16.49 -2.19 3.01
CA GLY A 30 -17.60 -2.95 3.54
C GLY A 30 -17.78 -2.74 5.05
N PRO A 31 -18.99 -2.99 5.58
CA PRO A 31 -19.29 -2.84 7.01
C PRO A 31 -18.53 -3.85 7.89
N ASP A 32 -18.00 -4.92 7.31
CA ASP A 32 -17.18 -5.96 7.93
C ASP A 32 -15.67 -5.65 7.89
N GLY A 33 -15.28 -4.52 7.31
CA GLY A 33 -13.89 -4.13 7.14
C GLY A 33 -13.24 -4.68 5.86
N GLY A 34 -13.97 -5.40 5.01
CA GLY A 34 -13.48 -5.72 3.67
C GLY A 34 -13.26 -4.44 2.87
N PHE A 35 -12.14 -4.30 2.17
CA PHE A 35 -11.83 -3.10 1.39
C PHE A 35 -11.24 -3.41 0.02
N GLU A 36 -11.43 -2.48 -0.91
CA GLU A 36 -10.74 -2.43 -2.20
C GLU A 36 -10.19 -1.02 -2.44
N VAL A 37 -9.04 -0.90 -3.08
CA VAL A 37 -8.48 0.39 -3.53
C VAL A 37 -8.04 0.26 -4.98
N TYR A 38 -8.38 1.26 -5.79
CA TYR A 38 -8.16 1.25 -7.24
C TYR A 38 -7.15 2.31 -7.67
N PHE A 39 -6.27 1.89 -8.58
CA PHE A 39 -5.26 2.71 -9.25
C PHE A 39 -5.46 2.62 -10.77
N PRO A 40 -5.03 3.61 -11.55
CA PRO A 40 -5.17 3.59 -13.01
C PRO A 40 -4.42 2.42 -13.66
N ARG A 41 -3.37 1.93 -12.99
CA ARG A 41 -2.48 0.86 -13.46
C ARG A 41 -1.64 0.33 -12.31
N GLU A 42 -0.90 -0.75 -12.56
CA GLU A 42 0.13 -1.23 -11.65
C GLU A 42 1.14 -0.12 -11.31
N CYS A 43 1.57 -0.09 -10.05
CA CYS A 43 2.47 0.88 -9.47
C CYS A 43 3.66 0.17 -8.85
N GLU A 44 4.88 0.49 -9.29
CA GLU A 44 6.11 0.01 -8.65
C GLU A 44 6.89 1.15 -7.99
N PHE A 45 7.46 0.93 -6.81
CA PHE A 45 8.32 1.91 -6.14
C PHE A 45 9.36 1.25 -5.24
N LEU A 46 10.39 2.01 -4.81
CA LEU A 46 11.37 1.53 -3.83
C LEU A 46 10.98 1.96 -2.42
N LEU A 47 10.67 0.99 -1.57
CA LEU A 47 10.53 1.21 -0.15
C LEU A 47 11.90 1.13 0.53
N ALA A 48 12.20 2.09 1.39
CA ALA A 48 13.45 2.19 2.14
C ALA A 48 14.72 2.05 1.26
N LYS A 49 14.64 2.47 -0.01
CA LYS A 49 15.70 2.36 -1.04
C LYS A 49 16.18 0.92 -1.35
N GLN A 50 15.55 -0.11 -0.77
CA GLN A 50 16.00 -1.50 -0.88
C GLN A 50 14.93 -2.43 -1.47
N TRP A 51 13.68 -2.24 -1.09
CA TRP A 51 12.61 -3.18 -1.41
C TRP A 51 11.82 -2.66 -2.60
N LEU A 52 11.89 -3.38 -3.73
CA LEU A 52 11.02 -3.08 -4.87
C LEU A 52 9.64 -3.66 -4.59
N VAL A 53 8.66 -2.77 -4.45
CA VAL A 53 7.27 -3.08 -4.12
C VAL A 53 6.42 -2.81 -5.35
N ARG A 54 5.44 -3.69 -5.61
CA ARG A 54 4.43 -3.53 -6.64
C ARG A 54 3.03 -3.57 -6.03
N TYR A 55 2.23 -2.58 -6.37
CA TYR A 55 0.78 -2.55 -6.16
C TYR A 55 0.13 -2.80 -7.52
N ASP A 56 -0.82 -3.72 -7.56
CA ASP A 56 -1.61 -3.97 -8.75
C ASP A 56 -2.66 -2.85 -8.93
N ALA A 57 -3.35 -2.80 -10.07
CA ALA A 57 -4.38 -1.78 -10.33
C ALA A 57 -5.57 -1.85 -9.35
N ARG A 58 -5.81 -3.03 -8.76
CA ARG A 58 -6.75 -3.25 -7.67
C ARG A 58 -5.98 -3.93 -6.53
N ILE A 59 -6.06 -3.37 -5.33
CA ILE A 59 -5.70 -4.07 -4.10
C ILE A 59 -6.95 -4.33 -3.28
N ALA A 60 -6.95 -5.42 -2.52
CA ALA A 60 -8.06 -5.77 -1.64
C ALA A 60 -7.56 -6.41 -0.35
N GLY A 61 -8.43 -6.49 0.65
CA GLY A 61 -8.16 -7.20 1.89
C GLY A 61 -9.21 -6.90 2.96
N ALA A 62 -8.86 -7.18 4.21
CA ALA A 62 -9.65 -6.83 5.39
C ALA A 62 -8.86 -5.88 6.29
N VAL A 63 -9.50 -4.83 6.78
CA VAL A 63 -8.90 -3.86 7.70
C VAL A 63 -9.54 -3.94 9.09
N THR A 64 -8.69 -3.89 10.10
CA THR A 64 -9.03 -3.63 11.50
C THR A 64 -8.02 -2.66 12.08
N ALA A 65 -8.27 -2.13 13.29
CA ALA A 65 -7.34 -1.18 13.92
C ALA A 65 -5.92 -1.78 14.03
N GLY A 66 -4.98 -1.18 13.30
CA GLY A 66 -3.58 -1.60 13.27
C GLY A 66 -3.30 -2.89 12.49
N ARG A 67 -4.24 -3.44 11.72
CA ARG A 67 -3.99 -4.65 10.90
C ARG A 67 -4.70 -4.62 9.55
N LEU A 68 -3.93 -4.90 8.51
CA LEU A 68 -4.42 -5.26 7.17
C LEU A 68 -4.16 -6.75 6.95
N ALA A 69 -5.19 -7.53 6.67
CA ALA A 69 -5.10 -8.97 6.51
C ALA A 69 -5.69 -9.42 5.17
N ALA A 70 -5.34 -10.65 4.76
CA ALA A 70 -5.80 -11.25 3.51
C ALA A 70 -5.56 -10.33 2.29
N LEU A 71 -4.39 -9.68 2.27
CA LEU A 71 -4.06 -8.71 1.24
C LEU A 71 -3.89 -9.38 -0.13
N GLU A 72 -4.51 -8.77 -1.13
CA GLU A 72 -4.39 -9.10 -2.54
C GLU A 72 -3.81 -7.91 -3.30
N GLY A 73 -3.02 -8.18 -4.33
CA GLY A 73 -2.49 -7.15 -5.23
C GLY A 73 -1.27 -6.39 -4.71
N VAL A 74 -0.71 -6.75 -3.55
CA VAL A 74 0.53 -6.15 -3.01
C VAL A 74 1.65 -7.17 -3.04
N HIS A 75 2.77 -6.81 -3.67
CA HIS A 75 3.88 -7.71 -3.91
C HIS A 75 5.23 -7.06 -3.59
N VAL A 76 6.20 -7.86 -3.15
CA VAL A 76 7.60 -7.45 -3.02
C VAL A 76 8.48 -8.33 -3.90
N LYS A 77 9.51 -7.73 -4.50
CA LYS A 77 10.49 -8.47 -5.30
C LYS A 77 11.59 -9.05 -4.43
N VAL A 78 11.77 -10.37 -4.52
CA VAL A 78 12.89 -11.10 -3.88
C VAL A 78 13.59 -11.90 -4.97
N LEU A 79 14.88 -11.63 -5.18
CA LEU A 79 15.66 -12.16 -6.31
C LEU A 79 14.94 -11.87 -7.65
N PHE A 80 14.34 -12.90 -8.25
CA PHE A 80 13.63 -12.83 -9.53
C PHE A 80 12.12 -13.07 -9.40
N LEU A 81 11.62 -13.25 -8.17
CA LEU A 81 10.21 -13.58 -7.90
C LEU A 81 9.48 -12.40 -7.26
N TRP A 82 8.21 -12.25 -7.62
CA TRP A 82 7.26 -11.39 -6.92
C TRP A 82 6.53 -12.24 -5.89
N LEU A 83 6.70 -11.91 -4.63
CA LEU A 83 6.05 -12.61 -3.53
C LEU A 83 4.92 -11.73 -2.98
N PRO A 84 3.75 -12.31 -2.69
CA PRO A 84 2.62 -11.55 -2.14
C PRO A 84 2.93 -11.12 -0.71
N VAL A 85 2.53 -9.90 -0.38
CA VAL A 85 2.41 -9.43 1.00
C VAL A 85 1.01 -9.80 1.46
N ALA A 86 0.90 -10.68 2.44
CA ALA A 86 -0.38 -11.19 2.91
C ALA A 86 -1.00 -10.36 4.04
N GLU A 87 -0.14 -9.71 4.83
CA GLU A 87 -0.55 -8.99 6.04
C GLU A 87 0.39 -7.82 6.35
N VAL A 88 -0.17 -6.77 6.93
CA VAL A 88 0.56 -5.67 7.53
C VAL A 88 0.02 -5.41 8.93
N ASP A 89 0.88 -5.55 9.94
CA ASP A 89 0.56 -5.25 11.33
C ASP A 89 1.27 -4.00 11.81
N ARG A 90 0.58 -3.18 12.60
CA ARG A 90 1.17 -2.07 13.34
C ARG A 90 1.41 -2.47 14.79
N ALA A 91 2.64 -2.23 15.26
CA ALA A 91 3.00 -2.31 16.66
C ALA A 91 3.74 -1.03 17.07
N GLY A 92 3.05 -0.16 17.80
CA GLY A 92 3.58 1.14 18.21
C GLY A 92 3.95 2.02 17.03
N ASP A 93 5.25 2.29 16.87
CA ASP A 93 5.84 3.11 15.82
C ASP A 93 6.39 2.30 14.63
N ARG A 94 6.02 1.02 14.51
CA ARG A 94 6.50 0.12 13.46
C ARG A 94 5.36 -0.55 12.71
N LEU A 95 5.60 -0.77 11.42
CA LEU A 95 4.79 -1.63 10.56
C LEU A 95 5.58 -2.89 10.19
N SER A 96 4.97 -4.05 10.34
CA SER A 96 5.52 -5.35 9.96
C SER A 96 4.76 -5.90 8.76
N PHE A 97 5.48 -6.20 7.68
CA PHE A 97 4.93 -6.74 6.44
C PHE A 97 5.25 -8.23 6.36
N TYR A 98 4.22 -9.06 6.22
CA TYR A 98 4.37 -10.52 6.18
C TYR A 98 4.31 -11.04 4.74
N VAL A 99 5.30 -11.85 4.39
CA VAL A 99 5.49 -12.47 3.08
C VAL A 99 5.67 -13.97 3.31
N GLY A 100 4.56 -14.70 3.32
CA GLY A 100 4.56 -16.10 3.78
C GLY A 100 4.99 -16.20 5.25
N PRO A 101 5.95 -17.06 5.62
CA PRO A 101 6.38 -17.26 7.01
C PRO A 101 7.35 -16.19 7.53
N VAL A 102 7.78 -15.24 6.68
CA VAL A 102 8.75 -14.21 7.05
C VAL A 102 8.09 -12.84 7.15
N SER A 103 8.66 -11.99 8.00
CA SER A 103 8.22 -10.60 8.15
C SER A 103 9.41 -9.64 8.12
N THR A 104 9.21 -8.46 7.55
CA THR A 104 10.15 -7.34 7.66
C THR A 104 9.44 -6.14 8.27
N SER A 105 10.09 -5.48 9.24
CA SER A 105 9.50 -4.33 9.93
C SER A 105 10.21 -3.01 9.62
N PHE A 106 9.44 -1.95 9.49
CA PHE A 106 9.88 -0.60 9.17
C PHE A 106 9.30 0.41 10.17
N PRO A 107 10.00 1.52 10.49
CA PRO A 107 9.43 2.58 11.28
C PRO A 107 8.33 3.31 10.50
N LEU A 108 7.28 3.78 11.17
CA LEU A 108 6.16 4.53 10.57
C LEU A 108 6.63 5.75 9.76
N SER A 109 7.72 6.38 10.17
CA SER A 109 8.32 7.51 9.47
C SER A 109 8.75 7.19 8.04
N SER A 110 8.95 5.90 7.70
CA SER A 110 9.20 5.46 6.32
C SER A 110 7.99 5.62 5.40
N PHE A 111 6.81 5.85 5.98
CA PHE A 111 5.52 5.96 5.30
C PHE A 111 4.85 7.32 5.59
N ALA A 112 5.63 8.33 6.00
CA ALA A 112 5.10 9.68 6.27
C ALA A 112 4.50 10.34 5.02
N SER A 113 4.98 9.96 3.83
CA SER A 113 4.52 10.45 2.53
C SER A 113 4.22 9.28 1.59
N SER A 114 3.19 9.41 0.77
CA SER A 114 2.88 8.43 -0.28
C SER A 114 4.02 8.36 -1.30
N PRO A 115 4.51 7.16 -1.64
CA PRO A 115 5.53 7.02 -2.67
C PRO A 115 4.95 7.28 -4.05
N HIS A 116 5.73 7.93 -4.91
CA HIS A 116 5.39 8.04 -6.33
C HIS A 116 5.72 6.73 -7.07
N CYS A 117 4.80 6.31 -7.92
CA CYS A 117 4.99 5.17 -8.80
C CYS A 117 6.05 5.47 -9.87
N ARG A 118 6.94 4.50 -10.11
CA ARG A 118 7.89 4.51 -11.21
C ARG A 118 7.15 4.64 -12.54
N GLY A 119 7.70 5.49 -13.42
CA GLY A 119 7.11 5.78 -14.72
C GLY A 119 5.94 6.76 -14.70
N TYR A 120 5.47 7.28 -13.55
CA TYR A 120 4.50 8.39 -13.53
C TYR A 120 5.14 9.69 -14.09
N HIS A 121 6.45 9.88 -13.88
CA HIS A 121 7.20 10.99 -14.46
C HIS A 121 7.41 10.90 -15.99
N ALA A 122 7.36 9.71 -16.58
CA ALA A 122 7.54 9.57 -18.03
C ALA A 122 6.32 10.05 -18.83
N VAL A 123 5.12 10.01 -18.23
CA VAL A 123 3.89 10.46 -18.87
C VAL A 123 3.79 12.00 -18.85
N ALA A 124 4.23 12.67 -17.78
CA ALA A 124 4.23 14.13 -17.71
C ALA A 124 5.19 14.78 -18.72
N ALA A 125 6.34 14.15 -19.00
CA ALA A 125 7.32 14.67 -19.96
C ALA A 125 6.96 14.42 -21.43
N ALA A 126 5.94 13.60 -21.72
CA ALA A 126 5.52 13.28 -23.09
C ALA A 126 4.33 14.14 -23.58
N VAL A 127 3.85 15.09 -22.76
CA VAL A 127 2.75 16.02 -23.09
C VAL A 127 3.24 17.48 -23.11
N SER A 128 4.50 17.70 -23.49
CA SER A 128 5.10 19.03 -23.72
C SER A 128 5.72 19.12 -25.10
#